data_AF-A0A2V2PQ72-F1
#
_entry.id   AF-A0A2V2PQ72-F1
#
_cell.length_a   1.000
_cell.length_b   1.000
_cell.length_c   1.000
_cell.angle_alpha   90.00
_cell.angle_beta   90.00
_cell.angle_gamma   90.00
#
_symmetry.space_group_name_H-M   'P 1'
#
loop_
_entity.id
_entity.type
_entity.pdbx_description
1 polymer ?
#
loop_
_entity_poly.entity_id
_entity_poly.type
_entity_poly.pdbx_seq_one_letter_code
_entity_poly.pdbx_strand_id
1 'polypeptide(L)' 'REVVAATARQAPLPATVDLALAVLSVGCGMAAEAGETVFAVSRTAGWIAHALEEYGERPLRIRPSGQYRGPRPPQPLP' A
#
# COMPACT_ATOMS: atom_id res chain seq x y z
N ARG A 1 -19.29 -3.23 15.61
CA ARG A 1 -20.33 -3.47 14.57
C ARG A 1 -20.75 -2.19 13.87
N GLU A 2 -20.84 -1.06 14.58
CA GLU A 2 -21.25 0.23 13.99
C GLU A 2 -20.34 0.72 12.86
N VAL A 3 -19.01 0.66 13.02
CA VAL A 3 -18.04 1.05 11.99
C VAL A 3 -18.23 0.26 10.69
N VAL A 4 -18.32 -1.07 10.77
CA VAL A 4 -18.57 -1.94 9.59
C VAL A 4 -19.89 -1.58 8.90
N ALA A 5 -20.95 -1.39 9.70
CA ALA A 5 -22.26 -1.02 9.17
C ALA A 5 -22.26 0.37 8.52
N ALA A 6 -21.48 1.32 9.05
CA ALA A 6 -21.32 2.65 8.46
C ALA A 6 -20.60 2.59 7.11
N THR A 7 -19.49 1.84 7.03
CA THR A 7 -18.74 1.67 5.77
C THR A 7 -19.56 0.97 4.70
N ALA A 8 -20.30 -0.09 5.06
CA ALA A 8 -21.15 -0.83 4.12
C ALA A 8 -22.29 0.01 3.51
N ARG A 9 -22.71 1.10 4.18
CA ARG A 9 -23.71 2.05 3.65
C ARG A 9 -23.12 3.05 2.65
N GLN A 10 -21.81 3.30 2.71
CA GLN A 10 -21.14 4.32 1.90
C GLN A 10 -20.37 3.75 0.71
N ALA A 11 -19.93 2.49 0.77
CA ALA A 11 -19.22 1.82 -0.31
C ALA A 11 -19.73 0.37 -0.49
N PRO A 12 -20.19 -0.03 -1.69
CA PRO A 12 -20.65 -1.39 -1.96
C PRO A 12 -19.48 -2.39 -2.20
N LEU A 13 -18.27 -2.05 -1.74
CA LEU A 13 -17.08 -2.88 -1.94
C LEU A 13 -16.93 -3.90 -0.80
N PRO A 14 -16.42 -5.11 -1.06
CA PRO A 14 -16.07 -6.06 -0.01
C PRO A 14 -15.08 -5.44 0.99
N ALA A 15 -15.26 -5.79 2.27
CA ALA A 15 -14.35 -5.35 3.31
C ALA A 15 -12.94 -5.91 3.11
N THR A 16 -11.94 -5.03 3.13
CA THR A 16 -10.52 -5.41 3.16
C THR A 16 -10.02 -5.57 4.60
N VAL A 17 -8.79 -6.03 4.75
CA VAL A 17 -8.09 -6.09 6.06
C VAL A 17 -7.97 -4.70 6.71
N ASP A 18 -7.95 -3.62 5.91
CA ASP A 18 -7.87 -2.25 6.42
C ASP A 18 -9.12 -1.87 7.22
N LEU A 19 -10.31 -2.33 6.78
CA LEU A 19 -11.53 -2.15 7.57
C LEU A 19 -11.47 -2.94 8.88
N ALA A 20 -10.89 -4.13 8.88
CA ALA A 20 -10.70 -4.91 10.11
C ALA A 20 -9.76 -4.19 11.09
N LEU A 21 -8.64 -3.63 10.60
CA LEU A 21 -7.72 -2.83 11.41
C LEU A 21 -8.37 -1.55 11.95
N ALA A 22 -9.22 -0.89 11.16
CA ALA A 22 -9.98 0.28 11.61
C ALA A 22 -10.98 -0.08 12.72
N VAL A 23 -11.71 -1.19 12.57
CA VAL A 23 -12.67 -1.68 13.57
C VAL A 23 -11.95 -2.07 14.87
N LEU A 24 -10.79 -2.71 14.78
CA LEU A 24 -9.96 -3.03 15.94
C LEU A 24 -9.51 -1.75 16.66
N SER A 25 -8.93 -0.80 15.91
CA SER A 25 -8.35 0.41 16.48
C SER A 25 -9.41 1.28 17.16
N VAL A 26 -10.54 1.52 16.49
CA VAL A 26 -11.68 2.29 17.04
C VAL A 26 -12.35 1.53 18.18
N GLY A 27 -12.58 0.22 18.02
CA GLY A 27 -13.25 -0.60 19.01
C GLY A 27 -12.49 -0.73 20.33
N CYS A 28 -11.16 -0.63 20.28
CA CYS A 28 -10.29 -0.67 21.45
C CYS A 28 -9.81 0.72 21.92
N GLY A 29 -10.27 1.81 21.30
CA GLY A 29 -9.87 3.18 21.69
C GLY A 29 -8.37 3.46 21.49
N MET A 30 -7.76 2.85 20.49
CA MET A 30 -6.33 3.01 20.20
C MET A 30 -6.04 4.39 19.58
N ALA A 31 -4.78 4.80 19.59
CA ALA A 31 -4.32 5.98 18.85
C ALA A 31 -4.66 5.85 17.35
N ALA A 32 -4.87 6.98 16.67
CA ALA A 32 -5.28 7.00 15.26
C ALA A 32 -4.30 6.22 14.35
N GLU A 33 -3.00 6.29 14.65
CA GLU A 33 -1.91 5.64 13.90
C GLU A 33 -1.74 4.15 14.20
N ALA A 34 -2.53 3.58 15.14
CA ALA A 34 -2.33 2.21 15.60
C ALA A 34 -2.55 1.18 14.49
N GLY A 35 -3.54 1.40 13.62
CA GLY A 35 -3.80 0.52 12.48
C GLY A 35 -2.61 0.46 11.52
N GLU A 36 -2.03 1.61 11.17
CA GLU A 36 -0.84 1.70 10.33
C GLU A 36 0.38 1.07 11.01
N THR A 37 0.55 1.31 12.32
CA THR A 37 1.66 0.72 13.10
C THR A 37 1.59 -0.81 13.08
N VAL A 38 0.42 -1.39 13.36
CA VAL A 38 0.20 -2.85 13.31
C VAL A 38 0.48 -3.38 11.90
N PHE A 39 -0.03 -2.70 10.88
CA PHE A 39 0.21 -3.08 9.49
C PHE A 39 1.71 -3.08 9.16
N ALA A 40 2.43 -1.98 9.41
CA ALA A 40 3.85 -1.85 9.10
C ALA A 40 4.71 -2.90 9.81
N VAL A 41 4.49 -3.13 11.11
CA VAL A 41 5.20 -4.16 11.87
C VAL A 41 4.94 -5.54 11.27
N SER A 42 3.68 -5.88 10.97
CA SER A 42 3.34 -7.18 10.36
C SER A 42 3.96 -7.37 8.97
N ARG A 43 3.94 -6.32 8.13
CA ARG A 43 4.44 -6.37 6.74
C ARG A 43 5.95 -6.47 6.66
N THR A 44 6.67 -6.02 7.69
CA THR A 44 8.13 -6.12 7.76
C THR A 44 8.61 -7.56 7.52
N ALA A 45 7.93 -8.57 8.07
CA ALA A 45 8.27 -9.97 7.82
C ALA A 45 8.19 -10.35 6.33
N GLY A 46 7.10 -9.95 5.65
CA GLY A 46 6.92 -10.19 4.22
C GLY A 46 7.89 -9.39 3.36
N TRP A 47 8.21 -8.16 3.73
CA TRP A 47 9.22 -7.35 3.03
C TRP A 47 10.62 -7.97 3.12
N ILE A 48 11.01 -8.47 4.30
CA ILE A 48 12.28 -9.17 4.47
C ILE A 48 12.29 -10.45 3.63
N ALA A 49 11.21 -11.23 3.67
CA ALA A 49 11.10 -12.45 2.87
C ALA A 49 11.27 -12.16 1.36
N HIS A 50 10.53 -11.18 0.83
CA HIS A 50 10.66 -10.80 -0.58
C HIS A 50 12.02 -10.20 -0.94
N ALA A 51 12.66 -9.46 -0.02
CA ALA A 51 14.02 -8.97 -0.25
C ALA A 51 15.03 -10.12 -0.36
N LEU A 52 14.90 -11.14 0.50
CA LEU A 52 15.74 -12.35 0.43
C LEU A 52 15.47 -13.15 -0.85
N GLU A 53 14.21 -13.27 -1.27
CA GLU A 53 13.84 -13.87 -2.55
C GLU A 53 14.49 -13.13 -3.73
N GLU A 54 14.42 -11.80 -3.75
CA GLU A 54 15.04 -10.98 -4.80
C GLU A 54 16.56 -11.09 -4.82
N TYR A 55 17.22 -11.22 -3.67
CA TYR A 55 18.68 -11.43 -3.61
C TYR A 55 19.14 -12.74 -4.23
N GLY A 56 18.25 -13.75 -4.32
CA GLY A 56 18.52 -15.00 -5.03
C GLY A 56 18.40 -14.90 -6.55
N GLU A 57 17.90 -13.79 -7.08
CA GLU A 57 17.57 -13.62 -8.48
C GLU A 57 18.66 -12.87 -9.26
N ARG A 58 18.56 -12.89 -10.60
CA ARG A 58 19.48 -12.12 -11.44
C ARG A 58 19.31 -10.62 -11.19
N PRO A 59 20.40 -9.83 -11.06
CA PRO A 59 20.29 -8.38 -10.86
C PRO A 59 19.60 -7.65 -12.02
N LEU A 60 19.01 -6.48 -11.73
CA LEU A 60 18.46 -5.52 -12.70
C LEU A 60 17.29 -6.03 -13.57
N ARG A 61 16.46 -6.95 -13.07
CA ARG A 61 15.26 -7.44 -13.78
C ARG A 61 14.17 -6.37 -13.95
N ILE A 62 14.04 -5.47 -12.99
CA ILE A 62 13.06 -4.37 -13.04
C ILE A 62 13.71 -3.16 -13.71
N ARG A 63 13.31 -2.89 -14.96
CA ARG A 63 13.75 -1.72 -15.74
C ARG A 63 12.53 -1.00 -16.34
N PRO A 64 11.80 -0.19 -15.55
CA PRO A 64 10.63 0.49 -16.04
C PRO A 64 11.00 1.52 -17.13
N SER A 65 10.21 1.56 -18.19
CA SER A 65 10.31 2.56 -19.25
C SER A 65 9.08 3.47 -19.21
N GLY A 66 9.28 4.79 -19.24
CA GLY A 66 8.19 5.76 -19.32
C GLY A 66 7.98 6.27 -20.75
N GLN A 67 6.74 6.65 -21.07
CA GLN A 67 6.43 7.43 -22.26
C GLN A 67 6.33 8.91 -21.88
N TYR A 68 7.16 9.75 -22.50
CA TYR A 68 7.05 11.19 -22.33
C TYR A 68 5.83 11.72 -23.11
N ARG A 69 4.90 12.36 -22.40
CA ARG A 69 3.73 13.05 -22.99
C ARG A 69 3.72 14.56 -22.72
N GLY A 70 4.85 15.11 -22.28
CA GLY A 70 5.00 16.55 -22.10
C GLY A 70 5.23 17.28 -23.43
N PRO A 71 5.31 18.63 -23.41
CA PRO A 71 5.60 19.42 -24.59
C PRO A 71 6.98 19.07 -25.17
N ARG A 72 7.10 19.09 -26.50
CA ARG A 72 8.39 18.89 -27.18
C ARG A 72 9.36 20.03 -26.79
N PRO A 73 10.65 19.76 -26.56
CA PRO A 73 11.62 20.80 -26.28
C PRO A 73 11.59 21.90 -27.34
N PRO A 74 11.71 23.19 -26.95
CA PRO A 74 11.59 24.33 -27.86
C PRO A 74 12.73 24.42 -28.88
N GLN A 75 13.86 23.76 -28.62
CA GLN A 75 15.02 23.72 -29.51
C GLN A 75 15.44 22.26 -29.77
N PRO A 76 15.84 21.91 -31.01
CA PRO A 76 16.42 20.59 -31.30
C PRO A 76 17.72 20.38 -30.51
N LEU A 77 18.00 19.12 -30.16
CA LEU A 77 19.33 18.74 -29.68
C LEU A 77 20.36 18.95 -30.81
N PRO A 78 21.60 19.38 -30.48
CA PRO A 78 22.67 19.61 -31.46
C PRO A 78 23.05 18.35 -32.24
#